data_AF-A0A5J4N4T2-F1
#
_entry.id   AF-A0A5J4N4T2-F1
#
_cell.length_a   1.000
_cell.length_b   1.000
_cell.length_c   1.000
_cell.angle_alpha   90.00
_cell.angle_beta   90.00
_cell.angle_gamma   90.00
#
_symmetry.space_group_name_H-M   'P 1'
#
loop_
_entity.id
_entity.type
_entity.pdbx_description
1 polymer ?
#
loop_
_entity_poly.entity_id
_entity_poly.type
_entity_poly.pdbx_seq_one_letter_code
_entity_poly.pdbx_strand_id
1 'polypeptide(L)'
;MERAKKEAHEEDIKPNMCTWTIHYDTWAGIQGIKAIDTGLDMAWMTDMMEAPEIEYWHTMEPKRHPMDQCAVLQVSEGKRWVTKSCERRFFFLCDFELRNNALIT
;
A
#
# COMPACT_ATOMS: atom_id res chain seq x y z
N MET A 1 21.74 4.35 27.11
CA MET A 1 22.20 4.80 25.77
C MET A 1 21.90 3.79 24.65
N GLU A 2 21.23 2.67 24.89
CA GLU A 2 20.91 1.67 23.85
C GLU A 2 19.53 1.84 23.18
N ARG A 3 18.64 2.69 23.72
CA ARG A 3 17.28 2.84 23.18
C ARG A 3 17.25 3.60 21.83
N ALA A 4 18.14 4.58 21.66
CA ALA A 4 18.22 5.41 20.45
C ALA A 4 18.76 4.66 19.22
N LYS A 5 19.40 3.49 19.39
CA LYS A 5 19.93 2.70 18.26
C LYS A 5 18.90 1.78 17.61
N LYS A 6 17.78 1.50 18.29
CA LYS A 6 16.70 0.68 17.71
C LYS A 6 15.80 1.48 16.77
N GLU A 7 15.62 2.77 17.03
CA GLU A 7 14.75 3.64 16.22
C GLU A 7 15.34 3.92 14.82
N ALA A 8 16.67 3.90 14.68
CA ALA A 8 17.33 4.16 13.39
C ALA A 8 17.24 3.00 12.39
N HIS A 9 16.95 1.77 12.82
CA HIS A 9 16.90 0.62 11.90
C HIS A 9 15.53 0.39 11.28
N GLU A 10 14.48 0.98 11.88
CA GLU A 10 13.10 0.87 11.39
C GLU A 10 12.78 1.95 10.33
N GLU A 11 13.65 2.95 10.16
CA GLU A 11 13.49 4.03 9.17
C GLU A 11 14.04 3.71 7.77
N ASP A 12 14.84 2.64 7.64
CA ASP A 12 15.62 2.34 6.42
C ASP A 12 15.02 1.23 5.53
N ILE A 13 13.92 0.59 5.94
CA ILE A 13 13.06 -0.17 5.00
C ILE A 13 11.99 0.78 4.47
N LYS A 14 12.43 1.83 3.79
CA LYS A 14 11.55 2.51 2.84
C LYS A 14 11.73 1.74 1.54
N PRO A 15 10.79 0.87 1.12
CA PRO A 15 10.75 0.47 -0.28
C PRO A 15 10.84 1.75 -1.10
N ASN A 16 11.52 1.70 -2.25
CA ASN A 16 11.85 2.83 -3.13
C ASN A 16 10.62 3.55 -3.74
N MET A 17 9.52 3.64 -2.99
CA MET A 17 8.28 4.32 -3.27
C MET A 17 8.51 5.82 -3.16
N CYS A 18 8.87 6.42 -4.29
CA CYS A 18 8.86 7.85 -4.57
C CYS A 18 9.47 8.74 -3.45
N THR A 19 10.72 9.16 -3.64
CA THR A 19 11.37 10.24 -2.87
C THR A 19 10.68 11.61 -3.02
N TRP A 20 9.62 11.72 -3.81
CA TRP A 20 8.72 12.86 -3.80
C TRP A 20 7.96 12.89 -2.47
N THR A 21 8.06 13.99 -1.74
CA THR A 21 7.33 14.14 -0.48
C THR A 21 5.84 14.27 -0.78
N ILE A 22 5.16 13.13 -0.85
CA ILE A 22 3.70 13.09 -0.94
C ILE A 22 3.16 13.67 0.36
N HIS A 23 2.53 14.85 0.26
CA HIS A 23 1.90 15.56 1.38
C HIS A 23 0.37 15.35 1.41
N TYR A 24 -0.17 14.51 0.51
CA TYR A 24 -1.59 14.23 0.42
C TYR A 24 -1.87 12.74 0.53
N ASP A 25 -3.00 12.39 1.13
CA ASP A 25 -3.49 11.02 1.12
C ASP A 25 -3.73 10.57 -0.32
N THR A 26 -3.18 9.41 -0.66
CA THR A 26 -3.09 8.94 -2.05
C THR A 26 -3.46 7.48 -2.13
N TRP A 27 -4.19 7.06 -3.16
CA TRP A 27 -4.44 5.66 -3.43
C TRP A 27 -3.13 4.88 -3.56
N ALA A 28 -3.02 3.75 -2.86
CA ALA A 28 -1.81 2.93 -2.83
C ALA A 28 -1.71 1.95 -4.02
N GLY A 29 -2.75 1.84 -4.84
CA GLY A 29 -2.83 0.84 -5.91
C GLY A 29 -3.12 -0.58 -5.42
N ILE A 30 -3.52 -0.74 -4.16
CA ILE A 30 -3.86 -2.04 -3.55
C ILE A 30 -5.36 -2.10 -3.25
N GLN A 31 -6.01 -3.20 -3.66
CA GLN A 31 -7.43 -3.48 -3.48
C GLN A 31 -7.66 -4.79 -2.73
N GLY A 32 -8.68 -4.80 -1.89
CA GLY A 32 -9.14 -5.96 -1.14
C GLY A 32 -10.19 -6.73 -1.93
N ILE A 33 -9.86 -7.98 -2.28
CA ILE A 33 -10.74 -8.92 -2.96
C ILE A 33 -11.26 -9.90 -1.93
N LYS A 34 -12.58 -10.12 -1.90
CA LYS A 34 -13.19 -11.09 -0.99
C LYS A 34 -12.66 -12.48 -1.32
N ALA A 35 -11.97 -13.09 -0.37
CA ALA A 35 -11.46 -14.45 -0.53
C ALA A 35 -12.59 -15.49 -0.50
N ILE A 36 -13.69 -15.18 0.20
CA ILE A 36 -14.91 -15.98 0.33
C ILE A 36 -16.09 -15.01 0.37
N ASP A 37 -17.21 -15.31 -0.30
CA ASP A 37 -18.38 -14.42 -0.43
C ASP A 37 -19.00 -13.96 0.90
N THR A 38 -18.76 -14.72 1.98
CA THR A 38 -19.24 -14.43 3.34
C THR A 38 -18.16 -13.86 4.28
N GLY A 39 -16.91 -13.79 3.82
CA GLY A 39 -15.77 -13.35 4.63
C GLY A 39 -15.63 -11.83 4.66
N LEU A 40 -15.30 -11.30 5.85
CA LEU A 40 -14.71 -9.96 6.00
C LEU A 40 -13.19 -9.98 5.77
N ASP A 41 -12.62 -11.17 5.60
CA ASP A 41 -11.22 -11.38 5.30
C ASP A 41 -10.99 -11.17 3.80
N MET A 42 -10.11 -10.23 3.48
CA MET A 42 -9.78 -9.81 2.13
C MET A 42 -8.39 -10.31 1.76
N ALA A 43 -8.23 -10.75 0.52
CA ALA A 43 -6.92 -10.85 -0.11
C ALA A 43 -6.56 -9.49 -0.73
N TRP A 44 -5.42 -8.92 -0.35
CA TRP A 44 -4.99 -7.60 -0.81
C TRP A 44 -4.05 -7.74 -2.00
N MET A 45 -4.43 -7.15 -3.13
CA MET A 45 -3.76 -7.34 -4.41
C MET A 45 -3.59 -6.02 -5.16
N THR A 46 -2.58 -5.97 -6.04
CA THR A 46 -2.39 -4.92 -7.03
C THR A 46 -3.47 -5.00 -8.12
N ASP A 47 -3.46 -4.02 -9.04
CA ASP A 47 -4.27 -4.05 -10.26
C ASP A 47 -3.92 -5.21 -11.20
N MET A 48 -2.71 -5.75 -11.10
CA MET A 48 -2.26 -6.96 -11.80
C MET A 48 -2.70 -8.27 -11.14
N MET A 49 -3.51 -8.21 -10.07
CA MET A 49 -3.97 -9.38 -9.31
C MET A 49 -2.83 -10.13 -8.59
N GLU A 50 -1.78 -9.40 -8.21
CA GLU A 50 -0.62 -9.95 -7.50
C GLU A 50 -0.61 -9.46 -6.04
N ALA A 51 -0.17 -10.30 -5.12
CA ALA A 51 0.07 -9.86 -3.75
C ALA A 51 1.31 -8.94 -3.71
N PRO A 52 1.28 -7.83 -2.96
CA PRO A 52 2.46 -6.97 -2.84
C PRO A 52 3.61 -7.74 -2.18
N GLU A 53 4.84 -7.54 -2.67
CA GLU A 53 6.04 -8.19 -2.11
C GLU A 53 6.27 -7.80 -0.64
N ILE A 54 5.90 -6.57 -0.27
CA ILE A 54 6.03 -6.03 1.07
C ILE A 54 4.70 -5.38 1.46
N GLU A 55 4.17 -5.80 2.60
CA GLU A 55 3.01 -5.14 3.20
C GLU A 55 3.44 -3.94 4.06
N TYR A 56 2.77 -2.80 3.88
CA TYR A 56 3.09 -1.57 4.58
C TYR A 56 1.91 -0.99 5.38
N TRP A 57 1.12 -1.86 6.00
CA TRP A 57 -0.05 -1.49 6.81
C TRP A 57 0.28 -0.65 8.03
N HIS A 58 -0.62 0.27 8.38
CA HIS A 58 -0.64 0.89 9.69
C HIS A 58 -1.06 -0.13 10.76
N THR A 59 -0.70 0.11 12.02
CA THR A 59 -1.12 -0.73 13.14
C THR A 59 -2.65 -0.91 13.14
N MET A 60 -3.12 -2.15 13.35
CA MET A 60 -4.54 -2.52 13.33
C MET A 60 -5.24 -2.45 11.95
N GLU A 61 -4.51 -2.20 10.87
CA GLU A 61 -4.97 -2.38 9.50
C GLU A 61 -4.47 -3.73 8.94
N PRO A 62 -5.15 -4.31 7.93
CA PRO A 62 -6.40 -3.85 7.33
C PRO A 62 -7.63 -4.07 8.23
N LYS A 63 -8.59 -3.14 8.21
CA LYS A 63 -9.87 -3.32 8.92
C LYS A 63 -10.75 -4.35 8.23
N ARG A 64 -11.46 -5.12 9.06
CA ARG A 64 -12.48 -6.08 8.62
C ARG A 64 -13.83 -5.38 8.48
N HIS A 65 -13.95 -4.51 7.48
CA HIS A 65 -15.19 -3.78 7.21
C HIS A 65 -15.59 -3.92 5.73
N PRO A 66 -16.84 -4.26 5.41
CA PRO A 66 -17.24 -4.62 4.05
C PRO A 66 -17.13 -3.47 3.04
N MET A 67 -17.15 -2.22 3.52
CA MET A 67 -17.00 -1.04 2.67
C MET A 67 -15.55 -0.60 2.48
N ASP A 68 -14.61 -1.05 3.32
CA ASP A 68 -13.22 -0.55 3.31
C ASP A 68 -12.33 -1.49 2.49
N GLN A 69 -12.50 -1.43 1.17
CA GLN A 69 -11.90 -2.39 0.23
C GLN A 69 -10.72 -1.82 -0.57
N CYS A 70 -10.31 -0.57 -0.34
CA CYS A 70 -9.18 0.05 -1.03
C CYS A 70 -8.15 0.59 -0.03
N ALA A 71 -6.87 0.48 -0.35
CA ALA A 71 -5.79 0.97 0.49
C ALA A 71 -5.33 2.37 0.10
N VAL A 72 -5.12 3.23 1.09
CA VAL A 72 -4.61 4.59 0.95
C VAL A 72 -3.29 4.72 1.70
N LEU A 73 -2.31 5.36 1.08
CA LEU A 73 -1.14 5.91 1.76
C LEU A 73 -1.57 7.14 2.55
N GLN A 74 -1.73 7.00 3.87
CA GLN A 74 -2.21 8.11 4.72
C GLN A 74 -1.03 8.87 5.33
N VAL A 75 -0.96 10.17 5.08
CA VAL A 75 0.19 11.00 5.49
C VAL A 75 0.29 11.11 7.00
N SER A 76 -0.84 11.26 7.69
CA SER A 76 -0.87 11.31 9.16
C SER A 76 -0.38 10.03 9.84
N GLU A 77 -0.40 8.91 9.11
CA GLU A 77 0.00 7.60 9.61
C GLU A 77 1.43 7.22 9.21
N GLY A 78 2.26 8.20 8.87
CA GLY A 78 3.63 7.98 8.42
C GLY A 78 3.69 7.36 7.02
N LYS A 79 2.70 7.63 6.17
CA LYS A 79 2.55 7.05 4.82
C LYS A 79 2.38 5.52 4.81
N ARG A 80 1.86 4.96 5.91
CA ARG A 80 1.43 3.56 5.96
C ARG A 80 0.07 3.38 5.29
N TRP A 81 -0.21 2.16 4.86
CA TRP A 81 -1.50 1.79 4.26
C TRP A 81 -2.60 1.73 5.30
N VAL A 82 -3.72 2.33 4.96
CA VAL A 82 -4.97 2.22 5.71
C VAL A 82 -6.09 1.84 4.76
N THR A 83 -7.06 1.11 5.26
CA THR A 83 -8.25 0.77 4.47
C THR A 83 -9.24 1.94 4.45
N LYS A 84 -9.86 2.17 3.30
CA LYS A 84 -10.92 3.16 3.06
C LYS A 84 -11.93 2.60 2.06
N SER A 85 -13.13 3.16 2.06
CA SER A 85 -14.07 2.97 0.96
C SER A 85 -13.53 3.47 -0.37
N CYS A 86 -13.63 2.61 -1.39
CA CYS A 86 -13.22 2.89 -2.76
C CYS A 86 -14.03 4.03 -3.41
N GLU A 87 -15.17 4.41 -2.83
CA GLU A 87 -15.99 5.54 -3.31
C GLU A 87 -15.42 6.91 -2.90
N ARG A 88 -14.41 6.94 -2.02
CA ARG A 88 -13.74 8.18 -1.63
C ARG A 88 -12.88 8.73 -2.77
N ARG A 89 -12.62 10.03 -2.72
CA ARG A 89 -11.75 10.72 -3.68
C ARG A 89 -10.41 11.02 -3.02
N PHE A 90 -9.35 10.46 -3.58
CA PHE A 90 -7.97 10.73 -3.23
C PHE A 90 -7.17 10.99 -4.51
N PHE A 91 -6.00 11.61 -4.36
CA PHE A 91 -5.01 11.59 -5.43
C PHE A 91 -4.56 10.15 -5.66
N PHE A 92 -3.94 9.88 -6.82
CA PHE A 92 -3.37 8.58 -7.12
C PHE A 92 -2.02 8.78 -7.80
N LEU A 93 -1.16 7.77 -7.67
CA LEU A 93 0.07 7.65 -8.41
C LEU A 93 -0.09 6.52 -9.41
N CYS A 94 0.48 6.70 -10.59
CA CYS A 94 0.61 5.63 -11.58
C CYS A 94 2.08 5.24 -11.65
N ASP A 95 2.33 3.93 -11.65
CA ASP A 95 3.61 3.38 -12.01
C ASP A 95 3.48 2.67 -13.36
N PHE A 96 4.54 2.72 -14.18
CA PHE A 96 4.55 2.13 -15.51
C PHE A 96 5.85 1.38 -15.70
N GLU A 97 5.77 0.05 -15.80
CA GLU A 97 6.91 -0.74 -16.21
C GLU A 97 7.15 -0.59 -17.72
N LEU A 98 8.31 -0.02 -18.08
CA LEU A 98 8.77 -0.03 -19.46
C LEU A 98 9.21 -1.45 -19.82
N ARG A 99 8.36 -2.19 -20.55
CA ARG A 99 8.74 -3.48 -21.14
C ARG A 99 9.83 -3.25 -22.18
N ASN A 100 11.08 -3.50 -21.81
CA ASN A 100 12.17 -3.59 -22.77
C ASN A 100 11.97 -4.84 -23.63
N ASN A 101 11.31 -4.69 -24.78
CA ASN A 101 11.41 -5.65 -25.88
C ASN A 101 12.82 -5.54 -26.50
N ALA A 102 13.85 -5.90 -25.76
CA ALA A 102 15.12 -6.26 -26.36
C ALA A 102 14.93 -7.65 -26.99
N LEU A 103 14.56 -7.63 -28.28
CA LEU A 103 14.70 -8.78 -29.15
C LEU A 103 16.12 -9.34 -28.96
N ILE A 104 16.21 -10.55 -28.42
CA ILE A 104 17.43 -11.35 -28.47
C ILE A 104 17.61 -11.70 -29.95
N THR A 105 18.45 -10.93 -30.64
CA THR A 105 19.02 -11.28 -31.95
C THR A 105 20.31 -12.06 -31.76
#